data_AF-A0A7S2I6B4-F1
#
_entry.id   AF-A0A7S2I6B4-F1
#
_cell.length_a   1.000
_cell.length_b   1.000
_cell.length_c   1.000
_cell.angle_alpha   90.00
_cell.angle_beta   90.00
_cell.angle_gamma   90.00
#
_symmetry.space_group_name_H-M   'P 1'
#
loop_
_entity.id
_entity.type
_entity.pdbx_description
1 polymer ?
#
loop_
_entity_poly.entity_id
_entity_poly.type
_entity_poly.pdbx_seq_one_letter_code
_entity_poly.pdbx_strand_id
1 'polypeptide(L)'
;PNTSLILQQELSSDVSSIPFTELKQQLRNALVSDENKEENLLLQSIQQGGGILLENATPDDIGSTLHLRGATYIENVGILYSPALHFAQQQQPDNTKTTNTAASSSYQWYQTILSNTIQSTPILHCHGLHEWAMQYHPPNAPPPPSAKYQSHLPLRVSQTTINDLVERKGISCTHVDALRYFAPSAKPLNQYGGNLQRVDQVKLEQKGCVHATMDLFKISCRLQPFIDA
;
A
#
# COMPACT_ATOMS: atom_id res chain seq x y z
N PRO A 1 4.80 -4.49 -34.87
CA PRO A 1 5.55 -4.12 -33.65
C PRO A 1 6.34 -2.82 -33.90
N ASN A 2 6.13 -1.83 -33.02
CA ASN A 2 6.53 -0.42 -33.12
C ASN A 2 5.73 0.44 -34.10
N THR A 3 4.84 1.26 -33.54
CA THR A 3 4.74 2.68 -33.94
C THR A 3 4.25 3.51 -32.76
N SER A 4 5.16 4.29 -32.19
CA SER A 4 4.87 5.58 -31.57
C SER A 4 4.47 6.57 -32.68
N LEU A 5 3.61 7.55 -32.40
CA LEU A 5 3.73 8.98 -32.80
C LEU A 5 2.37 9.66 -33.01
N ILE A 6 2.20 10.74 -32.24
CA ILE A 6 1.68 12.07 -32.62
C ILE A 6 0.20 12.17 -33.00
N LEU A 7 -0.52 12.96 -32.19
CA LEU A 7 -1.36 14.07 -32.66
C LEU A 7 -1.35 15.18 -31.59
N GLN A 8 -0.34 16.04 -31.67
CA GLN A 8 -0.45 17.44 -31.25
C GLN A 8 -0.86 18.26 -32.48
N GLN A 9 -1.62 19.34 -32.25
CA GLN A 9 -2.09 20.39 -33.19
C GLN A 9 -3.30 19.99 -34.07
N GLU A 10 -4.40 20.76 -34.19
CA GLU A 10 -4.78 22.13 -33.80
C GLU A 10 -6.29 22.16 -33.51
N LEU A 11 -6.77 23.04 -32.61
CA LEU A 11 -7.97 23.88 -32.80
C LEU A 11 -8.17 24.84 -31.61
N SER A 12 -7.85 26.10 -31.89
CA SER A 12 -8.37 27.39 -31.37
C SER A 12 -8.69 27.58 -29.88
N SER A 13 -7.87 28.45 -29.27
CA SER A 13 -8.16 29.49 -28.26
C SER A 13 -9.53 29.54 -27.54
N ASP A 14 -9.44 29.66 -26.21
CA ASP A 14 -10.46 30.04 -25.20
C ASP A 14 -11.33 28.95 -24.55
N VAL A 15 -10.70 28.02 -23.82
CA VAL A 15 -11.41 27.14 -22.83
C VAL A 15 -10.94 27.40 -21.39
N SER A 16 -10.02 28.34 -21.16
CA SER A 16 -9.37 28.54 -19.86
C SER A 16 -10.18 29.32 -18.82
N SER A 17 -11.48 29.58 -19.01
CA SER A 17 -12.23 30.43 -18.08
C SER A 17 -13.67 30.02 -17.79
N ILE A 18 -14.10 28.80 -18.13
CA ILE A 18 -15.46 28.36 -17.79
C ILE A 18 -15.48 27.85 -16.34
N PRO A 19 -16.22 28.48 -15.42
CA PRO A 19 -16.35 28.00 -14.05
C PRO A 19 -16.99 26.62 -14.02
N PHE A 20 -16.51 25.74 -13.13
CA PHE A 20 -16.95 24.34 -12.99
C PHE A 20 -18.48 24.17 -12.89
N THR A 21 -19.16 25.16 -12.30
CA THR A 21 -20.62 25.21 -12.15
C THR A 21 -21.36 25.35 -13.48
N GLU A 22 -20.79 26.11 -14.41
CA GLU A 22 -21.35 26.37 -15.74
C GLU A 22 -21.14 25.16 -16.66
N LEU A 23 -20.02 24.46 -16.49
CA LEU A 23 -19.74 23.15 -17.10
C LEU A 23 -20.74 22.08 -16.62
N LYS A 24 -21.08 22.06 -15.33
CA LYS A 24 -22.06 21.13 -14.74
C LYS A 24 -23.47 21.35 -15.32
N GLN A 25 -23.82 22.60 -15.63
CA GLN A 25 -25.11 22.94 -16.25
C GLN A 25 -25.12 22.61 -17.75
N GLN A 26 -24.01 22.83 -18.45
CA GLN A 26 -23.84 22.39 -19.85
C GLN A 26 -23.89 20.86 -19.96
N LEU A 27 -23.26 20.13 -19.04
CA LEU A 27 -23.35 18.67 -18.90
C LEU A 27 -24.80 18.20 -18.69
N ARG A 28 -25.55 18.88 -17.82
CA ARG A 28 -26.95 18.55 -17.53
C ARG A 28 -27.88 18.81 -18.72
N ASN A 29 -27.63 19.86 -19.48
CA ASN A 29 -28.39 20.19 -20.70
C ASN A 29 -27.99 19.31 -21.90
N ALA A 30 -26.75 18.82 -21.93
CA ALA A 30 -26.23 17.97 -23.00
C ALA A 30 -26.68 16.51 -22.92
N LEU A 31 -27.14 16.03 -21.76
CA LEU A 31 -27.63 14.66 -21.54
C LEU A 31 -28.97 14.31 -22.24
N VAL A 32 -29.50 15.21 -23.07
CA VAL A 32 -30.81 15.02 -23.74
C VAL A 32 -30.71 14.49 -25.18
N SER A 33 -29.53 14.39 -25.80
CA SER A 33 -29.40 13.69 -27.10
C SER A 33 -27.96 13.40 -27.55
N ASP A 34 -27.83 12.21 -28.16
CA ASP A 34 -26.89 11.73 -29.19
C ASP A 34 -25.73 10.79 -28.77
N GLU A 35 -25.57 9.66 -29.49
CA GLU A 35 -24.68 8.52 -29.19
C GLU A 35 -23.19 8.86 -29.37
N ASN A 36 -22.83 9.88 -30.17
CA ASN A 36 -21.45 10.34 -30.35
C ASN A 36 -20.89 11.16 -29.17
N LYS A 37 -21.69 11.36 -28.12
CA LYS A 37 -21.37 12.25 -26.99
C LYS A 37 -20.66 11.51 -25.87
N GLU A 38 -20.99 10.24 -25.64
CA GLU A 38 -20.35 9.42 -24.60
C GLU A 38 -18.87 9.21 -24.90
N GLU A 39 -18.52 8.92 -26.16
CA GLU A 39 -17.12 8.75 -26.61
C GLU A 39 -16.30 10.05 -26.47
N ASN A 40 -16.89 11.20 -26.81
CA ASN A 40 -16.26 12.51 -26.63
C ASN A 40 -16.09 12.90 -25.15
N LEU A 41 -17.05 12.53 -24.29
CA LEU A 41 -16.97 12.72 -22.83
C LEU A 41 -15.91 11.82 -22.19
N LEU A 42 -15.76 10.60 -22.69
CA LEU A 42 -14.71 9.64 -22.30
C LEU A 42 -13.33 10.20 -22.62
N LEU A 43 -13.13 10.68 -23.85
CA LEU A 43 -11.87 11.28 -24.30
C LEU A 43 -11.55 12.58 -23.54
N GLN A 44 -12.54 13.45 -23.29
CA GLN A 44 -12.36 14.65 -22.48
C GLN A 44 -12.07 14.32 -21.00
N SER A 45 -12.67 13.26 -20.45
CA SER A 45 -12.40 12.83 -19.07
C SER A 45 -10.99 12.26 -18.90
N ILE A 46 -10.49 11.51 -19.89
CA ILE A 46 -9.10 11.02 -19.94
C ILE A 46 -8.12 12.20 -20.09
N GLN A 47 -8.45 13.21 -20.90
CA GLN A 47 -7.60 14.39 -21.10
C GLN A 47 -7.55 15.32 -19.87
N GLN A 48 -8.60 15.39 -19.05
CA GLN A 48 -8.67 16.32 -17.92
C GLN A 48 -8.42 15.67 -16.54
N GLY A 49 -8.47 14.34 -16.43
CA GLY A 49 -8.25 13.63 -15.17
C GLY A 49 -7.70 12.22 -15.39
N GLY A 50 -6.38 12.06 -15.22
CA GLY A 50 -5.63 10.84 -15.53
C GLY A 50 -6.32 9.52 -15.20
N GLY A 51 -6.40 8.65 -16.20
CA GLY A 51 -6.95 7.31 -16.13
C GLY A 51 -6.43 6.47 -17.29
N ILE A 52 -6.53 5.15 -17.17
CA ILE A 52 -6.12 4.20 -18.20
C ILE A 52 -7.37 3.50 -18.73
N LEU A 53 -7.62 3.60 -20.03
CA LEU A 53 -8.64 2.80 -20.70
C LEU A 53 -8.06 1.42 -21.03
N LEU A 54 -8.72 0.39 -20.54
CA LEU A 54 -8.49 -1.00 -20.92
C LEU A 54 -9.47 -1.34 -22.03
N GLU A 55 -9.05 -1.11 -23.27
CA GLU A 55 -9.88 -1.32 -24.47
C GLU A 55 -10.34 -2.78 -24.56
N ASN A 56 -11.63 -2.98 -24.88
CA ASN A 56 -12.28 -4.29 -24.99
C ASN A 56 -12.26 -5.15 -23.71
N ALA A 57 -11.79 -4.63 -22.57
CA ALA A 57 -11.84 -5.35 -21.31
C ALA A 57 -13.29 -5.49 -20.84
N THR A 58 -13.65 -6.69 -20.42
CA THR A 58 -14.96 -7.02 -19.87
C THR A 58 -14.87 -7.18 -18.35
N PRO A 59 -15.99 -7.05 -17.61
CA PRO A 59 -15.99 -7.26 -16.17
C PRO A 59 -15.46 -8.65 -15.76
N ASP A 60 -15.65 -9.66 -16.62
CA ASP A 60 -15.19 -11.03 -16.39
C ASP A 60 -13.65 -11.14 -16.46
N ASP A 61 -12.98 -10.28 -17.24
CA ASP A 61 -11.51 -10.25 -17.35
C ASP A 61 -10.82 -9.78 -16.06
N ILE A 62 -11.53 -9.06 -15.20
CA ILE A 62 -11.03 -8.62 -13.88
C ILE A 62 -11.17 -9.73 -12.82
N GLY A 63 -12.08 -10.69 -13.07
CA GLY A 63 -12.32 -11.84 -12.20
C GLY A 63 -12.58 -11.47 -10.74
N SER A 64 -11.97 -12.22 -9.81
CA SER A 64 -11.98 -11.94 -8.36
C SER A 64 -10.81 -11.08 -7.89
N THR A 65 -9.95 -10.64 -8.82
CA THR A 65 -8.56 -10.34 -8.47
C THR A 65 -8.39 -8.99 -7.79
N LEU A 66 -9.28 -8.02 -8.00
CA LEU A 66 -9.34 -6.78 -7.22
C LEU A 66 -10.61 -6.03 -7.62
N HIS A 67 -11.43 -5.63 -6.64
CA HIS A 67 -12.36 -4.52 -6.84
C HIS A 67 -11.52 -3.27 -7.08
N LEU A 68 -11.16 -3.01 -8.33
CA LEU A 68 -10.40 -1.84 -8.73
C LEU A 68 -11.27 -0.61 -8.48
N ARG A 69 -11.14 -0.03 -7.29
CA ARG A 69 -11.84 1.21 -6.91
C ARG A 69 -11.50 2.28 -7.95
N GLY A 70 -12.53 2.75 -8.66
CA GLY A 70 -12.39 3.66 -9.79
C GLY A 70 -12.28 3.00 -11.17
N ALA A 71 -12.58 1.71 -11.28
CA ALA A 71 -12.90 1.09 -12.56
C ALA A 71 -14.38 1.32 -12.90
N THR A 72 -14.62 1.83 -14.11
CA THR A 72 -15.95 2.00 -14.69
C THR A 72 -15.99 1.21 -15.99
N TYR A 73 -16.90 0.24 -16.07
CA TYR A 73 -17.17 -0.46 -17.32
C TYR A 73 -18.00 0.44 -18.23
N ILE A 74 -17.59 0.52 -19.49
CA ILE A 74 -18.25 1.29 -20.53
C ILE A 74 -18.58 0.31 -21.64
N GLU A 75 -19.87 0.15 -21.87
CA GLU A 75 -20.40 -0.84 -22.81
C GLU A 75 -19.82 -0.63 -24.21
N ASN A 76 -19.38 -1.72 -24.85
CA ASN A 76 -18.75 -1.74 -26.18
C ASN A 76 -17.42 -0.97 -26.33
N VAL A 77 -16.85 -0.44 -25.25
CA VAL A 77 -15.57 0.28 -25.26
C VAL A 77 -14.51 -0.43 -24.41
N GLY A 78 -14.84 -0.81 -23.17
CA GLY A 78 -13.91 -1.48 -22.26
C GLY A 78 -14.03 -0.98 -20.83
N ILE A 79 -12.92 -0.99 -20.09
CA ILE A 79 -12.90 -0.55 -18.68
C ILE A 79 -12.01 0.65 -18.51
N LEU A 80 -12.59 1.78 -18.11
CA LEU A 80 -11.84 2.96 -17.71
C LEU A 80 -11.43 2.83 -16.25
N TYR A 81 -10.13 2.76 -15.98
CA TYR A 81 -9.58 2.77 -14.63
C TYR A 81 -9.00 4.13 -14.28
N SER A 82 -9.71 4.89 -13.43
CA SER A 82 -9.24 6.13 -12.84
C SER A 82 -9.54 6.19 -11.34
N PRO A 83 -8.60 5.73 -10.49
CA PRO A 83 -8.69 5.87 -9.04
C PRO A 83 -8.81 7.32 -8.60
N ALA A 84 -8.12 8.24 -9.28
CA ALA A 84 -8.12 9.66 -8.96
C ALA A 84 -9.53 10.25 -9.05
N LEU A 85 -10.28 9.96 -10.12
CA LEU A 85 -11.66 10.42 -10.28
C LEU A 85 -12.60 9.80 -9.24
N HIS A 86 -12.42 8.52 -8.90
CA HIS A 86 -13.23 7.84 -7.88
C HIS A 86 -13.08 8.49 -6.50
N PHE A 87 -11.85 8.82 -6.10
CA PHE A 87 -11.62 9.48 -4.82
C PHE A 87 -11.96 10.98 -4.87
N ALA A 88 -11.86 11.65 -6.02
CA ALA A 88 -12.27 13.04 -6.20
C ALA A 88 -13.80 13.23 -6.21
N GLN A 89 -14.57 12.31 -6.79
CA GLN A 89 -16.04 12.37 -6.80
C GLN A 89 -16.65 12.18 -5.40
N GLN A 90 -16.00 11.40 -4.53
CA GLN A 90 -16.38 11.29 -3.11
C GLN A 90 -16.14 12.57 -2.30
N GLN A 91 -15.48 13.58 -2.89
CA GLN A 91 -15.29 14.89 -2.27
C GLN A 91 -16.35 15.92 -2.69
N GLN A 92 -17.33 15.58 -3.54
CA GLN A 92 -18.47 16.47 -3.76
C GLN A 92 -19.35 16.50 -2.50
N PRO A 93 -19.74 17.70 -2.01
CA PRO A 93 -20.46 17.85 -0.76
C PRO A 93 -21.92 17.44 -0.97
N ASP A 94 -22.21 16.15 -0.79
CA ASP A 94 -23.56 15.75 -0.44
C ASP A 94 -23.78 16.14 1.03
N ASN A 95 -24.91 16.79 1.32
CA ASN A 95 -25.17 17.56 2.54
C ASN A 95 -25.46 16.67 3.77
N THR A 96 -24.79 15.53 3.87
CA THR A 96 -24.79 14.65 5.04
C THR A 96 -23.36 14.51 5.52
N LYS A 97 -23.06 15.15 6.66
CA LYS A 97 -21.78 15.04 7.37
C LYS A 97 -21.51 13.58 7.73
N THR A 98 -20.93 12.82 6.81
CA THR A 98 -20.16 11.62 7.13
C THR A 98 -18.71 12.01 6.98
N THR A 99 -18.14 12.47 8.08
CA THR A 99 -16.69 12.58 8.24
C THR A 99 -16.08 11.27 7.73
N ASN A 100 -15.28 11.33 6.67
CA ASN A 100 -14.62 10.17 6.07
C ASN A 100 -13.52 9.65 7.02
N THR A 101 -13.97 9.07 8.14
CA THR A 101 -13.15 8.61 9.27
C THR A 101 -12.23 7.46 8.87
N ALA A 102 -12.57 6.71 7.83
CA ALA A 102 -11.74 5.61 7.32
C ALA A 102 -10.44 6.12 6.67
N ALA A 103 -10.50 7.17 5.84
CA ALA A 103 -9.31 7.76 5.24
C ALA A 103 -8.44 8.47 6.30
N SER A 104 -9.06 9.19 7.25
CA SER A 104 -8.31 9.82 8.35
C SER A 104 -7.63 8.78 9.25
N SER A 105 -8.20 7.58 9.40
CA SER A 105 -7.67 6.56 10.32
C SER A 105 -6.28 6.05 9.90
N SER A 106 -6.04 5.85 8.60
CA SER A 106 -4.74 5.39 8.09
C SER A 106 -3.67 6.49 8.21
N TYR A 107 -4.05 7.73 7.92
CA TYR A 107 -3.18 8.89 8.13
C TYR A 107 -2.78 9.02 9.60
N GLN A 108 -3.76 9.05 10.51
CA GLN A 108 -3.55 9.17 11.95
C GLN A 108 -2.68 8.02 12.48
N TRP A 109 -2.92 6.80 12.02
CA TRP A 109 -2.15 5.62 12.40
C TRP A 109 -0.66 5.77 12.04
N TYR A 110 -0.36 6.03 10.76
CA TYR A 110 1.03 6.14 10.30
C TYR A 110 1.73 7.39 10.83
N GLN A 111 1.03 8.53 10.92
CA GLN A 111 1.55 9.74 11.55
C GLN A 111 1.93 9.48 13.02
N THR A 112 1.11 8.76 13.76
CA THR A 112 1.39 8.39 15.16
C THR A 112 2.60 7.47 15.24
N ILE A 113 2.66 6.41 14.42
CA ILE A 113 3.82 5.50 14.39
C ILE A 113 5.11 6.25 14.08
N LEU A 114 5.13 7.08 13.02
CA LEU A 114 6.32 7.83 12.62
C LEU A 114 6.78 8.78 13.73
N SER A 115 5.84 9.53 14.33
CA SER A 115 6.14 10.47 15.41
C SER A 115 6.71 9.75 16.63
N ASN A 116 6.09 8.65 17.06
CA ASN A 116 6.57 7.85 18.18
C ASN A 116 7.92 7.21 17.88
N THR A 117 8.11 6.66 16.68
CA THR A 117 9.37 6.01 16.26
C THR A 117 10.56 6.95 16.35
N ILE A 118 10.38 8.23 15.97
CA ILE A 118 11.42 9.27 16.07
C ILE A 118 11.78 9.52 17.53
N GLN A 119 10.77 9.58 18.42
CA GLN A 119 10.94 9.85 19.85
C GLN A 119 11.44 8.64 20.65
N SER A 120 11.15 7.40 20.21
CA SER A 120 11.55 6.16 20.87
C SER A 120 13.06 6.04 21.04
N THR A 121 13.50 5.52 22.19
CA THR A 121 14.88 5.14 22.44
C THR A 121 15.31 4.04 21.47
N PRO A 122 16.42 4.20 20.74
CA PRO A 122 16.85 3.20 19.78
C PRO A 122 17.42 1.95 20.46
N ILE A 123 17.12 0.78 19.91
CA ILE A 123 17.75 -0.49 20.28
C ILE A 123 18.86 -0.75 19.26
N LEU A 124 20.11 -0.57 19.70
CA LEU A 124 21.30 -0.67 18.84
C LEU A 124 22.05 -2.00 18.98
N HIS A 125 21.63 -2.85 19.91
CA HIS A 125 22.30 -4.11 20.24
C HIS A 125 21.52 -5.35 19.75
N CYS A 126 20.55 -5.19 18.84
CA CYS A 126 19.80 -6.32 18.28
C CYS A 126 20.65 -7.13 17.28
N HIS A 127 21.60 -6.52 16.57
CA HIS A 127 22.55 -7.18 15.66
C HIS A 127 21.92 -8.18 14.68
N GLY A 128 20.70 -7.93 14.20
CA GLY A 128 20.01 -8.86 13.30
C GLY A 128 19.60 -10.17 13.96
N LEU A 129 19.51 -10.26 15.31
CA LEU A 129 19.03 -11.47 16.01
C LEU A 129 17.61 -11.90 15.59
N HIS A 130 16.89 -11.03 14.88
CA HIS A 130 15.65 -11.37 14.18
C HIS A 130 15.84 -12.59 13.25
N GLU A 131 16.83 -12.56 12.37
CA GLU A 131 17.10 -13.61 11.39
C GLU A 131 17.55 -14.91 12.08
N TRP A 132 18.32 -14.80 13.16
CA TRP A 132 18.74 -15.96 13.97
C TRP A 132 17.57 -16.58 14.72
N ALA A 133 16.62 -15.78 15.20
CA ALA A 133 15.39 -16.26 15.82
C ALA A 133 14.49 -17.03 14.83
N MET A 134 14.56 -16.71 13.53
CA MET A 134 13.89 -17.50 12.49
C MET A 134 14.52 -18.89 12.31
N GLN A 135 15.79 -19.06 12.66
CA GLN A 135 16.56 -20.31 12.50
C GLN A 135 16.75 -21.08 13.81
N TYR A 136 16.32 -20.51 14.94
CA TYR A 136 16.46 -21.14 16.24
C TYR A 136 15.72 -22.49 16.28
N HIS A 137 16.44 -23.54 16.67
CA HIS A 137 15.90 -24.89 16.69
C HIS A 137 16.54 -25.68 17.84
N PRO A 138 16.01 -25.53 19.08
CA PRO A 138 16.53 -26.26 20.22
C PRO A 138 16.17 -27.75 20.10
N PRO A 139 16.89 -28.64 20.81
CA PRO A 139 16.59 -30.07 20.81
C PRO A 139 15.12 -30.35 21.14
N ASN A 140 14.52 -31.31 20.43
CA ASN A 140 13.12 -31.73 20.59
C ASN A 140 12.05 -30.70 20.21
N ALA A 141 12.41 -29.53 19.66
CA ALA A 141 11.45 -28.60 19.10
C ALA A 141 11.07 -28.98 17.65
N PRO A 142 9.87 -28.60 17.18
CA PRO A 142 9.53 -28.70 15.76
C PRO A 142 10.50 -27.86 14.92
N PRO A 143 10.83 -28.30 13.70
CA PRO A 143 11.72 -27.53 12.82
C PRO A 143 11.12 -26.15 12.52
N PRO A 144 11.95 -25.09 12.45
CA PRO A 144 11.46 -23.76 12.13
C PRO A 144 10.90 -23.71 10.70
N PRO A 145 9.90 -22.86 10.41
CA PRO A 145 9.33 -22.71 9.06
C PRO A 145 10.38 -22.39 7.98
N SER A 146 11.48 -21.77 8.40
CA SER A 146 12.58 -21.35 7.54
C SER A 146 13.54 -22.50 7.17
N ALA A 147 13.48 -23.66 7.84
CA ALA A 147 14.39 -24.79 7.64
C ALA A 147 14.39 -25.29 6.18
N LYS A 148 13.25 -25.19 5.49
CA LYS A 148 13.10 -25.56 4.07
C LYS A 148 13.97 -24.72 3.13
N TYR A 149 14.23 -23.46 3.49
CA TYR A 149 15.11 -22.58 2.72
C TYR A 149 16.58 -22.81 3.06
N GLN A 150 16.84 -23.41 4.22
CA GLN A 150 18.18 -23.73 4.62
C GLN A 150 18.64 -24.98 3.89
N SER A 151 18.08 -26.16 4.11
CA SER A 151 18.58 -27.51 3.70
C SER A 151 19.58 -27.67 2.53
N HIS A 152 19.51 -26.88 1.45
CA HIS A 152 20.33 -26.98 0.23
C HIS A 152 21.54 -26.02 0.11
N LEU A 153 21.67 -24.95 0.92
CA LEU A 153 22.85 -24.07 0.85
C LEU A 153 24.15 -24.74 1.39
N PRO A 154 25.34 -24.43 0.86
CA PRO A 154 26.56 -25.12 1.27
C PRO A 154 27.23 -24.52 2.52
N LEU A 155 27.05 -23.22 2.80
CA LEU A 155 27.77 -22.50 3.86
C LEU A 155 26.81 -22.07 4.98
N ARG A 156 27.00 -22.64 6.18
CA ARG A 156 26.18 -22.33 7.37
C ARG A 156 27.05 -22.09 8.60
N VAL A 157 26.52 -21.29 9.50
CA VAL A 157 26.84 -21.40 10.92
C VAL A 157 26.16 -22.64 11.49
N SER A 158 26.83 -23.35 12.41
CA SER A 158 26.26 -24.55 13.02
C SER A 158 24.98 -24.22 13.81
N GLN A 159 24.04 -25.16 13.86
CA GLN A 159 22.80 -24.98 14.64
C GLN A 159 23.08 -24.70 16.12
N THR A 160 24.08 -25.39 16.70
CA THR A 160 24.53 -25.16 18.08
C THR A 160 24.95 -23.70 18.28
N THR A 161 25.76 -23.15 17.37
CA THR A 161 26.18 -21.74 17.46
C THR A 161 25.01 -20.77 17.32
N ILE A 162 24.03 -21.06 16.46
CA ILE A 162 22.80 -20.25 16.33
C ILE A 162 22.02 -20.26 17.64
N ASN A 163 21.75 -21.46 18.19
CA ASN A 163 21.00 -21.63 19.43
C ASN A 163 21.68 -20.91 20.60
N ASP A 164 22.97 -21.18 20.77
CA ASP A 164 23.79 -20.56 21.80
C ASP A 164 23.77 -19.03 21.73
N LEU A 165 23.80 -18.44 20.53
CA LEU A 165 23.78 -16.99 20.34
C LEU A 165 22.41 -16.42 20.76
N VAL A 166 21.33 -17.04 20.30
CA VAL A 166 19.95 -16.61 20.61
C VAL A 166 19.69 -16.70 22.11
N GLU A 167 20.09 -17.79 22.74
CA GLU A 167 19.93 -18.01 24.19
C GLU A 167 20.78 -17.04 25.02
N ARG A 168 22.04 -16.80 24.63
CA ARG A 168 22.95 -15.92 25.38
C ARG A 168 22.64 -14.44 25.24
N LYS A 169 22.25 -13.98 24.05
CA LYS A 169 21.99 -12.55 23.80
C LYS A 169 20.55 -12.15 24.10
N GLY A 170 19.60 -13.08 23.97
CA GLY A 170 18.17 -12.79 24.02
C GLY A 170 17.72 -11.99 22.79
N ILE A 171 16.41 -11.98 22.53
CA ILE A 171 15.83 -11.27 21.39
C ILE A 171 15.21 -9.96 21.89
N SER A 172 15.50 -8.85 21.21
CA SER A 172 14.94 -7.52 21.50
C SER A 172 14.22 -6.95 20.29
N CYS A 173 13.51 -7.80 19.54
CA CYS A 173 12.83 -7.39 18.33
C CYS A 173 11.51 -6.69 18.69
N THR A 174 11.39 -5.42 18.30
CA THR A 174 10.17 -4.63 18.51
C THR A 174 9.27 -4.55 17.28
N HIS A 175 9.74 -5.03 16.13
CA HIS A 175 8.97 -4.99 14.89
C HIS A 175 7.90 -6.09 14.92
N VAL A 176 6.64 -5.70 15.04
CA VAL A 176 5.51 -6.63 15.25
C VAL A 176 5.37 -7.64 14.12
N ASP A 177 5.45 -7.18 12.87
CA ASP A 177 5.25 -8.03 11.68
C ASP A 177 6.36 -9.10 11.54
N ALA A 178 7.50 -8.91 12.21
CA ALA A 178 8.63 -9.81 12.19
C ALA A 178 8.38 -11.12 12.97
N LEU A 179 7.61 -11.06 14.07
CA LEU A 179 7.42 -12.21 14.97
C LEU A 179 6.73 -13.40 14.30
N ARG A 180 5.96 -13.18 13.22
CA ARG A 180 5.31 -14.26 12.48
C ARG A 180 6.31 -15.20 11.79
N TYR A 181 7.54 -14.73 11.56
CA TYR A 181 8.60 -15.49 10.92
C TYR A 181 9.51 -16.23 11.91
N PHE A 182 9.44 -15.90 13.20
CA PHE A 182 10.24 -16.56 14.22
C PHE A 182 9.93 -18.05 14.27
N ALA A 183 10.96 -18.83 14.60
CA ALA A 183 10.76 -20.19 15.05
C ALA A 183 9.78 -20.18 16.24
N PRO A 184 8.81 -21.11 16.32
CA PRO A 184 7.86 -21.14 17.42
C PRO A 184 8.52 -21.13 18.81
N SER A 185 9.64 -21.84 18.95
CA SER A 185 10.46 -21.90 20.16
C SER A 185 11.25 -20.62 20.46
N ALA A 186 11.45 -19.73 19.48
CA ALA A 186 12.18 -18.47 19.67
C ALA A 186 11.27 -17.34 20.19
N LYS A 187 9.98 -17.38 19.88
CA LYS A 187 9.02 -16.32 20.27
C LYS A 187 9.06 -15.99 21.77
N PRO A 188 9.07 -16.97 22.70
CA PRO A 188 9.12 -16.68 24.13
C PRO A 188 10.43 -16.01 24.59
N LEU A 189 11.50 -16.07 23.79
CA LEU A 189 12.80 -15.49 24.11
C LEU A 189 12.89 -13.99 23.76
N ASN A 190 11.84 -13.43 23.15
CA ASN A 190 11.75 -12.01 22.91
C ASN A 190 11.41 -11.26 24.20
N GLN A 191 12.22 -10.27 24.55
CA GLN A 191 12.05 -9.44 25.75
C GLN A 191 10.71 -8.69 25.80
N TYR A 192 10.14 -8.40 24.63
CA TYR A 192 8.83 -7.75 24.49
C TYR A 192 7.67 -8.76 24.43
N GLY A 193 7.95 -10.05 24.60
CA GLY A 193 6.99 -11.14 24.52
C GLY A 193 6.88 -11.77 23.13
N GLY A 194 6.33 -12.99 23.11
CA GLY A 194 6.19 -13.79 21.89
C GLY A 194 4.92 -13.53 21.06
N ASN A 195 4.04 -12.64 21.54
CA ASN A 195 2.72 -12.41 20.98
C ASN A 195 2.44 -10.90 20.82
N LEU A 196 3.29 -10.19 20.09
CA LEU A 196 3.03 -8.80 19.73
C LEU A 196 1.84 -8.71 18.75
N GLN A 197 1.00 -7.72 18.98
CA GLN A 197 -0.18 -7.39 18.18
C GLN A 197 0.09 -6.12 17.37
N ARG A 198 -0.66 -5.91 16.27
CA ARG A 198 -0.53 -4.69 15.44
C ARG A 198 -0.65 -3.40 16.27
N VAL A 199 -1.50 -3.40 17.29
CA VAL A 199 -1.68 -2.27 18.22
C VAL A 199 -0.41 -1.92 19.02
N ASP A 200 0.48 -2.87 19.23
CA ASP A 200 1.73 -2.66 19.96
C ASP A 200 2.78 -1.90 19.14
N GLN A 201 2.64 -1.88 17.81
CA GLN A 201 3.55 -1.18 16.89
C GLN A 201 3.71 0.29 17.28
N VAL A 202 2.60 0.94 17.65
CA VAL A 202 2.56 2.35 18.08
C VAL A 202 3.46 2.61 19.29
N LYS A 203 3.65 1.61 20.17
CA LYS A 203 4.41 1.75 21.42
C LYS A 203 5.85 1.25 21.30
N LEU A 204 6.08 0.23 20.48
CA LEU A 204 7.34 -0.51 20.46
C LEU A 204 8.25 -0.14 19.28
N GLU A 205 7.71 0.41 18.19
CA GLU A 205 8.54 0.75 17.03
C GLU A 205 9.58 1.83 17.37
N GLN A 206 10.77 1.66 16.80
CA GLN A 206 11.95 2.45 17.15
C GLN A 206 12.92 2.55 15.97
N LYS A 207 13.62 3.68 15.90
CA LYS A 207 14.47 4.09 14.75
C LYS A 207 15.74 3.27 14.49
N GLY A 208 16.16 2.43 15.43
CA GLY A 208 17.32 1.55 15.28
C GLY A 208 17.04 0.22 14.57
N CYS A 209 15.77 -0.12 14.32
CA CYS A 209 15.43 -1.35 13.60
C CYS A 209 15.54 -1.13 12.08
N VAL A 210 16.24 -2.04 11.38
CA VAL A 210 16.32 -2.01 9.91
C VAL A 210 14.92 -2.07 9.27
N HIS A 211 14.00 -2.83 9.87
CA HIS A 211 12.64 -2.96 9.36
C HIS A 211 11.82 -1.67 9.49
N ALA A 212 12.11 -0.83 10.49
CA ALA A 212 11.46 0.48 10.59
C ALA A 212 11.82 1.36 9.38
N THR A 213 13.07 1.29 8.90
CA THR A 213 13.51 2.00 7.69
C THR A 213 12.95 1.37 6.42
N MET A 214 12.93 0.04 6.32
CA MET A 214 12.34 -0.66 5.16
C MET A 214 10.85 -0.36 4.99
N ASP A 215 10.13 -0.18 6.10
CA ASP A 215 8.71 0.15 6.09
C ASP A 215 8.40 1.57 5.61
N LEU A 216 9.38 2.48 5.61
CA LEU A 216 9.15 3.88 5.22
C LEU A 216 8.59 3.99 3.81
N PHE A 217 9.11 3.23 2.85
CA PHE A 217 8.59 3.27 1.48
C PHE A 217 7.11 2.85 1.41
N LYS A 218 6.77 1.73 2.09
CA LYS A 218 5.37 1.27 2.22
C LYS A 218 4.50 2.36 2.84
N ILE A 219 4.97 3.01 3.90
CA ILE A 219 4.24 4.08 4.59
C ILE A 219 4.08 5.30 3.68
N SER A 220 5.12 5.73 2.98
CA SER A 220 5.06 6.83 2.01
C SER A 220 4.03 6.57 0.92
N CYS A 221 3.99 5.36 0.34
CA CYS A 221 2.96 5.00 -0.63
C CYS A 221 1.54 5.02 -0.03
N ARG A 222 1.38 4.65 1.25
CA ARG A 222 0.08 4.72 1.95
C ARG A 222 -0.35 6.16 2.26
N LEU A 223 0.62 7.05 2.47
CA LEU A 223 0.39 8.46 2.78
C LEU A 223 0.34 9.36 1.54
N GLN A 224 0.71 8.84 0.37
CA GLN A 224 0.75 9.60 -0.88
C GLN A 224 -0.56 10.34 -1.21
N PRO A 225 -1.77 9.81 -0.95
CA PRO A 225 -3.01 10.54 -1.21
C PRO A 225 -3.24 11.78 -0.34
N PHE A 226 -2.42 12.00 0.70
CA PHE A 226 -2.52 13.13 1.64
C PHE A 226 -1.48 14.22 1.40
N ILE A 227 -0.64 14.09 0.37
CA ILE A 227 0.35 15.09 -0.02
C ILE A 227 0.03 15.62 -1.42
N ASP A 228 0.36 16.88 -1.65
CA ASP A 228 0.18 17.51 -2.95
C ASP A 228 1.06 16.84 -4.02
N ALA A 229 0.59 16.86 -5.27
CA ALA A 229 1.27 16.27 -6.42
C ALA A 229 2.43 17.13 -6.94
#